data_AF-A0A2J8F2G8-F1
#
_entry.id   AF-A0A2J8F2G8-F1
#
_cell.length_a   1.000
_cell.length_b   1.000
_cell.length_c   1.000
_cell.angle_alpha   90.00
_cell.angle_beta   90.00
_cell.angle_gamma   90.00
#
_symmetry.space_group_name_H-M   'P 1'
#
loop_
_entity.id
_entity.type
_entity.pdbx_description
1 polymer ?
#
loop_
_entity_poly.entity_id
_entity_poly.type
_entity_poly.pdbx_seq_one_letter_code
_entity_poly.pdbx_strand_id
1 'polypeptide(L)'
;MTLSKRATYVETATELVKATVPGVTFRVVSDHYVGANGIAHVNFKQTVHGIDIDNADFNVNVDSNGEVFSFGNSFFSGEVPEEEPLKRRDFNDPVLALQKTTEILGLPIEASTASAEPKEGQETYTLTGTDGAVSDPVAKLVYIAQKDESLVLTWRVETDIMDNWLLTYIDAKTGEDIHGIVDYVSDLATYNVYPWGVNDPSEGSRQLITDPWNSKASEFAYHSDGTTNYTTTRGNNAIAQSNPSGGTAYLNNYRPTRTNLNFDFQYSTSMATPSAYADASITQLFYTSNIFHDLLYLLGFTEAAGNFETNNNGQGGRGADFVILNTQDGSGTNNANFASPADGQPGRMRMYLFTSSTPRRDASFEAGIVIHEYAHGVSNRLTGGPANAGCLNSLESGGMGEGWSDFFATAIRLKRGDTRATDYVMGAWATNNPAGIRPVKYSTSMTTNPYTYTTVNSQTAVHAIGTTWASILYEVLWNLIDKHGKNDGTWPQFSAAGVPTDGKSLAMKLVIDGMALQPCNPTFVSARDAIIDADRILTGGSNRCELWKGFAKRGLGSGASYNGGRRLASTTIPTGAC
;
A
#
# COMPACT_ATOMS: atom_id res chain seq x y z
N MET A 1 -19.58 0.25 73.43
CA MET A 1 -18.87 0.91 72.33
C MET A 1 -19.42 0.37 71.03
N THR A 2 -20.26 1.15 70.36
CA THR A 2 -20.76 0.87 69.01
C THR A 2 -19.60 1.06 68.04
N LEU A 3 -19.10 -0.06 67.49
CA LEU A 3 -18.12 -0.05 66.40
C LEU A 3 -18.73 0.67 65.20
N SER A 4 -18.25 1.88 64.89
CA SER A 4 -18.54 2.55 63.63
C SER A 4 -18.13 1.61 62.50
N LYS A 5 -19.07 1.25 61.62
CA LYS A 5 -18.81 0.38 60.48
C LYS A 5 -17.74 1.08 59.62
N ARG A 6 -16.55 0.48 59.49
CA ARG A 6 -15.53 1.00 58.56
C ARG A 6 -16.15 1.02 57.16
N ALA A 7 -16.00 2.15 56.46
CA ALA A 7 -16.42 2.26 55.06
C ALA A 7 -15.75 1.14 54.25
N THR A 8 -16.50 0.53 53.35
CA THR A 8 -15.98 -0.43 52.38
C THR A 8 -15.09 0.29 51.37
N TYR A 9 -14.20 -0.44 50.69
CA TYR A 9 -13.34 0.15 49.66
C TYR A 9 -14.15 0.80 48.52
N VAL A 10 -15.33 0.26 48.19
CA VAL A 10 -16.26 0.85 47.20
C VAL A 10 -16.85 2.17 47.71
N GLU A 11 -17.24 2.23 48.98
CA GLU A 11 -17.75 3.47 49.61
C GLU A 11 -16.65 4.55 49.62
N THR A 12 -15.43 4.22 50.08
CA THR A 12 -14.27 5.12 50.04
C THR A 12 -14.02 5.63 48.62
N ALA A 13 -13.98 4.74 47.63
CA ALA A 13 -13.75 5.11 46.24
C ALA A 13 -14.87 6.02 45.70
N THR A 14 -16.12 5.72 46.03
CA THR A 14 -17.30 6.50 45.59
C THR A 14 -17.28 7.91 46.20
N GLU A 15 -16.88 8.05 47.46
CA GLU A 15 -16.73 9.34 48.12
C GLU A 15 -15.64 10.20 47.45
N LEU A 16 -14.51 9.58 47.07
CA LEU A 16 -13.45 10.28 46.33
C LEU A 16 -13.96 10.82 44.98
N VAL A 17 -14.69 10.01 44.21
CA VAL A 17 -15.23 10.46 42.91
C VAL A 17 -16.16 11.65 43.12
N LYS A 18 -17.11 11.57 44.07
CA LYS A 18 -18.04 12.68 44.37
C LYS A 18 -17.33 13.96 44.80
N ALA A 19 -16.23 13.83 45.55
CA ALA A 19 -15.43 14.97 45.99
C ALA A 19 -14.60 15.57 44.85
N THR A 20 -14.13 14.74 43.91
CA THR A 20 -13.26 15.18 42.81
C THR A 20 -14.05 15.84 41.67
N VAL A 21 -15.22 15.28 41.34
CA VAL A 21 -16.06 15.71 40.21
C VAL A 21 -17.51 15.93 40.67
N PRO A 22 -17.77 17.00 41.44
CA PRO A 22 -19.08 17.24 42.02
C PRO A 22 -20.14 17.53 40.94
N GLY A 23 -21.34 16.98 41.13
CA GLY A 23 -22.48 17.22 40.24
C GLY A 23 -22.53 16.35 38.99
N VAL A 24 -21.50 15.55 38.73
CA VAL A 24 -21.48 14.57 37.64
C VAL A 24 -22.26 13.30 38.03
N THR A 25 -23.04 12.78 37.09
CA THR A 25 -23.67 11.45 37.21
C THR A 25 -22.73 10.36 36.74
N PHE A 26 -22.67 9.26 37.49
CA PHE A 26 -21.82 8.12 37.17
C PHE A 26 -22.37 6.85 37.82
N ARG A 27 -21.91 5.68 37.34
CA ARG A 27 -22.18 4.38 37.95
C ARG A 27 -20.88 3.66 38.30
N VAL A 28 -20.94 2.83 39.34
CA VAL A 28 -19.86 1.88 39.66
C VAL A 28 -19.88 0.77 38.62
N VAL A 29 -18.71 0.40 38.10
CA VAL A 29 -18.57 -0.78 37.24
C VAL A 29 -18.51 -2.03 38.13
N SER A 30 -19.28 -3.05 37.79
CA SER A 30 -19.55 -4.20 38.66
C SER A 30 -18.38 -5.15 38.86
N ASP A 31 -17.34 -5.05 38.03
CA ASP A 31 -16.16 -5.92 38.01
C ASP A 31 -15.01 -5.44 38.92
N HIS A 32 -15.31 -4.62 39.93
CA HIS A 32 -14.34 -4.22 40.93
C HIS A 32 -13.77 -5.43 41.70
N TYR A 33 -12.48 -5.38 42.04
CA TYR A 33 -11.79 -6.53 42.65
C TYR A 33 -10.69 -6.10 43.63
N VAL A 34 -10.23 -7.02 44.47
CA VAL A 34 -9.04 -6.85 45.30
C VAL A 34 -7.91 -7.69 44.72
N GLY A 35 -6.83 -7.03 44.31
CA GLY A 35 -5.65 -7.69 43.77
C GLY A 35 -4.92 -8.54 44.80
N ALA A 36 -4.06 -9.44 44.33
CA ALA A 36 -3.23 -10.28 45.21
C ALA A 36 -2.25 -9.48 46.09
N ASN A 37 -1.99 -8.22 45.72
CA ASN A 37 -1.22 -7.26 46.50
C ASN A 37 -2.03 -6.57 47.62
N GLY A 38 -3.32 -6.90 47.77
CA GLY A 38 -4.21 -6.32 48.77
C GLY A 38 -4.80 -4.97 48.41
N ILE A 39 -4.58 -4.46 47.19
CA ILE A 39 -5.16 -3.20 46.70
C ILE A 39 -6.51 -3.49 46.04
N ALA A 40 -7.54 -2.76 46.46
CA ALA A 40 -8.84 -2.79 45.82
C ALA A 40 -8.88 -1.84 44.62
N HIS A 41 -9.38 -2.31 43.48
CA HIS A 41 -9.55 -1.56 42.24
C HIS A 41 -11.04 -1.35 41.99
N VAL A 42 -11.47 -0.10 41.93
CA VAL A 42 -12.85 0.30 41.68
C VAL A 42 -12.90 1.24 40.48
N ASN A 43 -13.69 0.88 39.47
CA ASN A 43 -13.88 1.67 38.28
C ASN A 43 -15.28 2.28 38.26
N PHE A 44 -15.39 3.47 37.68
CA PHE A 44 -16.63 4.21 37.52
C PHE A 44 -16.73 4.68 36.08
N LYS A 45 -17.94 4.64 35.53
CA LYS A 45 -18.26 5.15 34.19
C LYS A 45 -19.14 6.37 34.34
N GLN A 46 -18.77 7.48 33.71
CA GLN A 46 -19.64 8.66 33.68
C GLN A 46 -20.88 8.36 32.86
N THR A 47 -22.02 8.87 33.33
CA THR A 47 -23.29 8.74 32.63
C THR A 47 -23.91 10.10 32.42
N VAL A 48 -24.66 10.25 31.32
CA VAL A 48 -25.50 11.41 31.02
C VAL A 48 -26.85 10.85 30.60
N HIS A 49 -27.93 11.29 31.25
CA HIS A 49 -29.28 10.82 30.92
C HIS A 49 -29.44 9.29 30.98
N GLY A 50 -28.65 8.62 31.84
CA GLY A 50 -28.58 7.16 31.96
C GLY A 50 -27.64 6.48 30.95
N ILE A 51 -27.24 7.17 29.88
CA ILE A 51 -26.35 6.65 28.83
C ILE A 51 -24.89 6.82 29.27
N ASP A 52 -24.07 5.79 29.05
CA ASP A 52 -22.63 5.85 29.32
C ASP A 52 -21.94 6.83 28.36
N ILE A 53 -20.98 7.62 28.87
CA ILE A 53 -19.96 8.26 28.03
C ILE A 53 -18.81 7.26 27.90
N ASP A 54 -18.68 6.61 26.74
CA ASP A 54 -17.90 5.37 26.62
C ASP A 54 -16.41 5.55 26.91
N ASN A 55 -15.85 6.73 26.60
CA ASN A 55 -14.45 7.10 26.83
C ASN A 55 -14.20 7.95 28.10
N ALA A 56 -15.16 8.02 29.03
CA ALA A 56 -15.07 8.80 30.26
C ALA A 56 -15.14 7.91 31.52
N ASP A 57 -13.96 7.61 32.08
CA ASP A 57 -13.75 6.67 33.17
C ASP A 57 -13.09 7.32 34.39
N PHE A 58 -13.35 6.76 35.56
CA PHE A 58 -12.64 7.10 36.78
C PHE A 58 -12.20 5.79 37.44
N ASN A 59 -10.92 5.66 37.76
CA ASN A 59 -10.41 4.50 38.49
C ASN A 59 -9.89 4.94 39.86
N VAL A 60 -10.22 4.19 40.91
CA VAL A 60 -9.75 4.44 42.27
C VAL A 60 -9.16 3.16 42.84
N ASN A 61 -7.95 3.28 43.39
CA ASN A 61 -7.23 2.21 44.04
C ASN A 61 -7.20 2.47 45.55
N VAL A 62 -7.74 1.54 46.35
CA VAL A 62 -7.86 1.67 47.81
C VAL A 62 -6.98 0.62 48.49
N ASP A 63 -6.20 1.03 49.49
CA ASP A 63 -5.28 0.15 50.21
C ASP A 63 -5.99 -0.73 51.26
N SER A 64 -5.22 -1.60 51.93
CA SER A 64 -5.74 -2.51 52.94
C SER A 64 -6.16 -1.82 54.25
N ASN A 65 -5.78 -0.56 54.46
CA ASN A 65 -6.26 0.27 55.57
C ASN A 65 -7.59 0.95 55.25
N GLY A 66 -8.04 0.90 53.99
CA GLY A 66 -9.24 1.58 53.50
C GLY A 66 -8.97 3.01 53.04
N GLU A 67 -7.71 3.38 52.83
CA GLU A 67 -7.29 4.70 52.35
C GLU A 67 -7.09 4.70 50.83
N VAL A 68 -7.35 5.84 50.18
CA VAL A 68 -7.10 5.99 48.74
C VAL A 68 -5.59 5.98 48.49
N PHE A 69 -5.13 4.96 47.76
CA PHE A 69 -3.73 4.83 47.36
C PHE A 69 -3.42 5.67 46.11
N SER A 70 -4.28 5.60 45.10
CA SER A 70 -4.15 6.40 43.87
C SER A 70 -5.47 6.42 43.10
N PHE A 71 -5.62 7.39 42.19
CA PHE A 71 -6.76 7.45 41.28
C PHE A 71 -6.40 8.09 39.94
N GLY A 72 -7.21 7.81 38.92
CA GLY A 72 -7.17 8.43 37.60
C GLY A 72 -8.57 8.86 37.18
N ASN A 73 -8.65 9.93 36.39
CA ASN A 73 -9.91 10.54 36.00
C ASN A 73 -9.85 11.01 34.54
N SER A 74 -10.75 10.51 33.70
CA SER A 74 -11.04 10.98 32.34
C SER A 74 -12.51 11.36 32.16
N PHE A 75 -13.24 11.62 33.25
CA PHE A 75 -14.61 12.13 33.16
C PHE A 75 -14.63 13.43 32.34
N PHE A 76 -15.57 13.47 31.40
CA PHE A 76 -15.89 14.61 30.57
C PHE A 76 -16.35 15.79 31.44
N SER A 77 -15.74 16.96 31.21
CA SER A 77 -15.99 18.20 31.95
C SER A 77 -16.65 19.30 31.12
N GLY A 78 -16.96 19.03 29.85
CA GLY A 78 -17.62 19.98 28.95
C GLY A 78 -19.12 20.10 29.19
N GLU A 79 -19.81 20.82 28.30
CA GLU A 79 -21.26 21.00 28.39
C GLU A 79 -22.00 19.70 28.07
N VAL A 80 -22.94 19.35 28.94
CA VAL A 80 -23.78 18.16 28.79
C VAL A 80 -25.05 18.55 28.02
N PRO A 81 -25.48 17.76 27.03
CA PRO A 81 -26.72 18.04 26.29
C PRO A 81 -27.94 18.20 27.21
N GLU A 82 -28.71 19.28 27.06
CA GLU A 82 -29.96 19.46 27.81
C GLU A 82 -31.02 18.42 27.41
N GLU A 83 -31.00 17.98 26.16
CA GLU A 83 -31.96 17.02 25.62
C GLU A 83 -31.67 15.60 26.12
N GLU A 84 -32.72 14.91 26.57
CA GLU A 84 -32.68 13.52 27.04
C GLU A 84 -33.10 12.58 25.90
N PRO A 85 -32.16 11.92 25.19
CA PRO A 85 -32.47 11.23 23.92
C PRO A 85 -33.47 10.10 24.10
N LEU A 86 -33.42 9.41 25.24
CA LEU A 86 -34.29 8.27 25.54
C LEU A 86 -35.76 8.63 25.69
N LYS A 87 -36.08 9.87 26.12
CA LYS A 87 -37.47 10.31 26.25
C LYS A 87 -38.16 10.52 24.90
N ARG A 88 -37.39 10.94 23.89
CA ARG A 88 -37.91 11.24 22.55
C ARG A 88 -37.59 10.14 21.53
N ARG A 89 -36.72 9.18 21.89
CA ARG A 89 -36.08 8.21 21.00
C ARG A 89 -35.48 8.90 19.78
N ASP A 90 -34.71 9.95 20.05
CA ASP A 90 -34.06 10.78 19.02
C ASP A 90 -32.74 10.16 18.55
N PHE A 91 -32.84 8.95 17.99
CA PHE A 91 -31.75 8.15 17.42
C PHE A 91 -32.33 7.06 16.51
N ASN A 92 -31.53 6.61 15.55
CA ASN A 92 -31.86 5.60 14.56
C ASN A 92 -31.78 4.18 15.11
N ASP A 93 -32.28 3.24 14.30
CA ASP A 93 -32.24 1.81 14.58
C ASP A 93 -30.79 1.25 14.59
N PRO A 94 -30.44 0.36 15.54
CA PRO A 94 -29.11 -0.22 15.63
C PRO A 94 -28.73 -1.11 14.42
N VAL A 95 -29.69 -1.69 13.71
CA VAL A 95 -29.42 -2.41 12.44
C VAL A 95 -28.96 -1.43 11.36
N LEU A 96 -29.57 -0.24 11.28
CA LEU A 96 -29.12 0.80 10.36
C LEU A 96 -27.69 1.25 10.69
N ALA A 97 -27.35 1.35 11.98
CA ALA A 97 -25.99 1.68 12.41
C ALA A 97 -24.96 0.65 11.94
N LEU A 98 -25.27 -0.65 12.03
CA LEU A 98 -24.42 -1.70 11.47
C LEU A 98 -24.31 -1.59 9.95
N GLN A 99 -25.44 -1.48 9.24
CA GLN A 99 -25.43 -1.38 7.77
C GLN A 99 -24.60 -0.19 7.28
N LYS A 100 -24.72 0.95 7.95
CA LYS A 100 -23.91 2.14 7.62
C LYS A 100 -22.45 1.98 8.00
N THR A 101 -22.16 1.34 9.13
CA THR A 101 -20.79 1.02 9.53
C THR A 101 -20.11 0.12 8.50
N THR A 102 -20.79 -0.94 8.04
CA THR A 102 -20.25 -1.87 7.05
C THR A 102 -20.10 -1.21 5.68
N GLU A 103 -21.06 -0.37 5.27
CA GLU A 103 -20.99 0.41 4.03
C GLU A 103 -19.84 1.43 4.04
N ILE A 104 -19.73 2.25 5.09
CA ILE A 104 -18.73 3.33 5.17
C ILE A 104 -17.31 2.77 5.29
N LEU A 105 -17.11 1.73 6.10
CA LEU A 105 -15.80 1.13 6.32
C LEU A 105 -15.45 0.03 5.31
N GLY A 106 -16.40 -0.40 4.47
CA GLY A 106 -16.21 -1.51 3.55
C GLY A 106 -15.94 -2.84 4.28
N LEU A 107 -16.60 -3.08 5.43
CA LEU A 107 -16.40 -4.32 6.18
C LEU A 107 -17.02 -5.50 5.43
N PRO A 108 -16.39 -6.69 5.48
CA PRO A 108 -16.90 -7.90 4.83
C PRO A 108 -18.06 -8.53 5.63
N ILE A 109 -19.04 -7.74 6.03
CA ILE A 109 -20.21 -8.17 6.80
C ILE A 109 -21.47 -7.88 5.99
N GLU A 110 -22.23 -8.94 5.70
CA GLU A 110 -23.54 -8.85 5.08
C GLU A 110 -24.61 -8.66 6.15
N ALA A 111 -25.27 -7.50 6.15
CA ALA A 111 -26.26 -7.10 7.17
C ALA A 111 -27.67 -6.84 6.58
N SER A 112 -27.95 -7.34 5.38
CA SER A 112 -29.23 -7.12 4.68
C SER A 112 -30.43 -7.80 5.37
N THR A 113 -30.19 -8.89 6.09
CA THR A 113 -31.18 -9.66 6.86
C THR A 113 -31.03 -9.47 8.37
N ALA A 114 -30.20 -8.52 8.81
CA ALA A 114 -29.88 -8.36 10.21
C ALA A 114 -31.10 -7.90 11.03
N SER A 115 -31.16 -8.34 12.29
CA SER A 115 -32.20 -7.97 13.24
C SER A 115 -31.61 -7.70 14.63
N ALA A 116 -32.23 -6.82 15.40
CA ALA A 116 -31.74 -6.43 16.72
C ALA A 116 -32.48 -7.16 17.84
N GLU A 117 -31.73 -7.93 18.64
CA GLU A 117 -32.23 -8.61 19.84
C GLU A 117 -31.72 -7.89 21.10
N PRO A 118 -32.59 -7.48 22.04
CA PRO A 118 -32.16 -6.81 23.26
C PRO A 118 -31.19 -7.67 24.09
N LYS A 119 -30.10 -7.06 24.53
CA LYS A 119 -29.10 -7.64 25.42
C LYS A 119 -29.13 -6.93 26.78
N GLU A 120 -28.54 -7.52 27.81
CA GLU A 120 -28.42 -6.87 29.12
C GLU A 120 -27.70 -5.51 28.99
N GLY A 121 -28.31 -4.46 29.55
CA GLY A 121 -27.85 -3.07 29.45
C GLY A 121 -28.90 -2.15 28.86
N GLN A 122 -28.65 -0.84 28.97
CA GLN A 122 -29.54 0.18 28.42
C GLN A 122 -29.24 0.39 26.94
N GLU A 123 -30.25 0.21 26.08
CA GLU A 123 -30.13 0.34 24.62
C GLU A 123 -28.92 -0.45 24.05
N THR A 124 -28.77 -1.70 24.51
CA THR A 124 -27.77 -2.65 24.03
C THR A 124 -28.45 -3.77 23.26
N TYR A 125 -27.93 -4.12 22.09
CA TYR A 125 -28.52 -5.11 21.20
C TYR A 125 -27.46 -6.04 20.62
N THR A 126 -27.76 -7.33 20.54
CA THR A 126 -27.06 -8.26 19.66
C THR A 126 -27.72 -8.18 18.28
N LEU A 127 -26.92 -8.06 17.23
CA LEU A 127 -27.38 -7.98 15.85
C LEU A 127 -27.24 -9.36 15.19
N THR A 128 -28.35 -10.09 15.12
CA THR A 128 -28.39 -11.45 14.56
C THR A 128 -28.72 -11.43 13.08
N GLY A 129 -28.49 -12.53 12.37
CA GLY A 129 -28.82 -12.64 10.93
C GLY A 129 -27.83 -11.92 10.02
N THR A 130 -26.61 -11.72 10.51
CA THR A 130 -25.44 -11.23 9.76
C THR A 130 -24.59 -12.40 9.24
N ASP A 131 -23.87 -12.21 8.15
CA ASP A 131 -22.84 -13.14 7.66
C ASP A 131 -21.48 -12.42 7.54
N GLY A 132 -20.38 -13.15 7.65
CA GLY A 132 -19.01 -12.62 7.54
C GLY A 132 -18.35 -12.16 8.85
N ALA A 133 -19.10 -11.98 9.94
CA ALA A 133 -18.54 -11.76 11.28
C ALA A 133 -18.31 -13.09 12.02
N VAL A 134 -17.26 -13.15 12.85
CA VAL A 134 -16.94 -14.35 13.67
C VAL A 134 -17.98 -14.57 14.78
N SER A 135 -18.53 -13.49 15.31
CA SER A 135 -19.63 -13.49 16.26
C SER A 135 -20.65 -12.41 15.90
N ASP A 136 -21.90 -12.59 16.34
CA ASP A 136 -22.97 -11.62 16.09
C ASP A 136 -22.53 -10.22 16.59
N PRO A 137 -22.53 -9.19 15.72
CA PRO A 137 -22.17 -7.84 16.11
C PRO A 137 -23.02 -7.31 17.26
N VAL A 138 -22.48 -6.39 18.06
CA VAL A 138 -23.20 -5.78 19.17
C VAL A 138 -23.29 -4.28 18.97
N ALA A 139 -24.50 -3.73 19.06
CA ALA A 139 -24.71 -2.28 19.06
C ALA A 139 -25.06 -1.81 20.47
N LYS A 140 -24.41 -0.74 20.94
CA LYS A 140 -24.76 -0.09 22.20
C LYS A 140 -24.87 1.41 22.00
N LEU A 141 -25.97 2.00 22.45
CA LEU A 141 -26.12 3.46 22.43
C LEU A 141 -25.24 4.08 23.52
N VAL A 142 -24.33 4.96 23.13
CA VAL A 142 -23.36 5.60 24.03
C VAL A 142 -23.12 7.05 23.61
N TYR A 143 -22.60 7.85 24.53
CA TYR A 143 -21.95 9.11 24.18
C TYR A 143 -20.45 8.89 23.96
N ILE A 144 -19.85 9.68 23.08
CA ILE A 144 -18.39 9.80 22.97
C ILE A 144 -17.99 11.27 23.14
N ALA A 145 -17.04 11.51 24.05
CA ALA A 145 -16.44 12.82 24.22
C ALA A 145 -15.41 13.08 23.12
N GLN A 146 -15.55 14.21 22.43
CA GLN A 146 -14.70 14.63 21.33
C GLN A 146 -13.53 15.51 21.80
N LYS A 147 -12.53 15.67 20.94
CA LYS A 147 -11.35 16.51 21.23
C LYS A 147 -11.68 18.00 21.37
N ASP A 148 -12.78 18.45 20.77
CA ASP A 148 -13.29 19.82 20.88
C ASP A 148 -14.17 20.03 22.12
N GLU A 149 -14.15 19.08 23.06
CA GLU A 149 -14.94 19.08 24.28
C GLU A 149 -16.46 19.05 24.04
N SER A 150 -16.90 18.58 22.85
CA SER A 150 -18.29 18.24 22.60
C SER A 150 -18.62 16.78 22.97
N LEU A 151 -19.90 16.51 23.20
CA LEU A 151 -20.40 15.18 23.49
C LEU A 151 -21.37 14.74 22.39
N VAL A 152 -21.05 13.65 21.70
CA VAL A 152 -21.83 13.17 20.56
C VAL A 152 -22.52 11.85 20.90
N LEU A 153 -23.81 11.74 20.57
CA LEU A 153 -24.56 10.49 20.73
C LEU A 153 -24.26 9.55 19.57
N THR A 154 -23.83 8.34 19.87
CA THR A 154 -23.38 7.35 18.88
C THR A 154 -23.94 5.96 19.16
N TRP A 155 -24.07 5.17 18.11
CA TRP A 155 -24.08 3.72 18.24
C TRP A 155 -22.63 3.25 18.24
N ARG A 156 -22.20 2.59 19.32
CA ARG A 156 -20.98 1.79 19.32
C ARG A 156 -21.30 0.42 18.73
N VAL A 157 -20.89 0.22 17.49
CA VAL A 157 -21.03 -1.04 16.75
C VAL A 157 -19.73 -1.84 16.92
N GLU A 158 -19.83 -2.97 17.59
CA GLU A 158 -18.74 -3.89 17.87
C GLU A 158 -18.77 -5.05 16.87
N THR A 159 -17.70 -5.20 16.09
CA THR A 159 -17.59 -6.22 15.03
C THR A 159 -16.28 -7.00 15.16
N ASP A 160 -16.39 -8.32 15.21
CA ASP A 160 -15.26 -9.25 15.11
C ASP A 160 -15.21 -9.80 13.67
N ILE A 161 -14.25 -9.31 12.88
CA ILE A 161 -14.05 -9.70 11.47
C ILE A 161 -12.80 -10.58 11.31
N MET A 162 -12.48 -11.38 12.33
CA MET A 162 -11.35 -12.31 12.39
C MET A 162 -9.98 -11.63 12.52
N ASP A 163 -9.60 -10.79 11.57
CA ASP A 163 -8.29 -10.12 11.58
C ASP A 163 -8.28 -8.88 12.49
N ASN A 164 -9.44 -8.26 12.69
CA ASN A 164 -9.58 -7.07 13.52
C ASN A 164 -10.84 -7.17 14.40
N TRP A 165 -10.77 -6.56 15.58
CA TRP A 165 -11.92 -6.39 16.45
C TRP A 165 -12.18 -4.91 16.64
N LEU A 166 -13.24 -4.42 16.01
CA LEU A 166 -13.52 -3.00 15.91
C LEU A 166 -14.62 -2.59 16.88
N LEU A 167 -14.42 -1.46 17.57
CA LEU A 167 -15.49 -0.64 18.14
C LEU A 167 -15.63 0.60 17.26
N THR A 168 -16.70 0.67 16.48
CA THR A 168 -17.00 1.82 15.62
C THR A 168 -18.07 2.68 16.26
N TYR A 169 -17.81 3.98 16.41
CA TYR A 169 -18.73 4.96 16.99
C TYR A 169 -19.39 5.76 15.87
N ILE A 170 -20.54 5.29 15.39
CA ILE A 170 -21.28 5.95 14.30
C ILE A 170 -22.37 6.86 14.87
N ASP A 171 -22.61 8.00 14.23
CA ASP A 171 -23.61 8.99 14.66
C ASP A 171 -24.99 8.36 14.87
N ALA A 172 -25.54 8.51 16.07
CA ALA A 172 -26.79 7.82 16.41
C ALA A 172 -28.01 8.42 15.71
N LYS A 173 -27.97 9.67 15.23
CA LYS A 173 -29.14 10.35 14.64
C LYS A 173 -29.16 10.24 13.12
N THR A 174 -28.01 10.30 12.48
CA THR A 174 -27.88 10.30 11.02
C THR A 174 -27.41 8.94 10.51
N GLY A 175 -26.51 8.27 11.24
CA GLY A 175 -25.79 7.11 10.73
C GLY A 175 -24.85 7.46 9.56
N GLU A 176 -24.52 8.74 9.36
CA GLU A 176 -23.72 9.20 8.22
C GLU A 176 -22.24 9.42 8.58
N ASP A 177 -21.95 9.77 9.83
CA ASP A 177 -20.60 10.09 10.29
C ASP A 177 -20.05 9.05 11.28
N ILE A 178 -18.78 8.67 11.11
CA ILE A 178 -18.03 7.88 12.10
C ILE A 178 -17.18 8.83 12.94
N HIS A 179 -17.48 8.85 14.24
CA HIS A 179 -16.89 9.74 15.24
C HIS A 179 -15.63 9.17 15.89
N GLY A 180 -15.42 7.86 15.78
CA GLY A 180 -14.25 7.18 16.31
C GLY A 180 -14.23 5.70 15.95
N ILE A 181 -13.04 5.11 15.94
CA ILE A 181 -12.81 3.68 15.74
C ILE A 181 -11.73 3.24 16.74
N VAL A 182 -11.97 2.13 17.45
CA VAL A 182 -10.97 1.43 18.26
C VAL A 182 -10.79 0.05 17.65
N ASP A 183 -9.54 -0.36 17.41
CA ASP A 183 -9.21 -1.70 16.96
C ASP A 183 -8.38 -2.41 18.03
N TYR A 184 -8.88 -3.52 18.57
CA TYR A 184 -8.18 -4.27 19.60
C TYR A 184 -7.03 -5.14 19.10
N VAL A 185 -6.90 -5.34 17.78
CA VAL A 185 -5.94 -6.29 17.19
C VAL A 185 -4.81 -5.58 16.44
N SER A 186 -4.62 -4.26 16.58
CA SER A 186 -3.62 -3.54 15.76
C SER A 186 -2.15 -3.95 16.03
N ASP A 187 -1.73 -5.10 15.51
CA ASP A 187 -0.34 -5.46 15.21
C ASP A 187 0.05 -4.71 13.93
N LEU A 188 0.11 -3.38 14.03
CA LEU A 188 0.52 -2.52 12.93
C LEU A 188 1.89 -2.98 12.42
N ALA A 189 1.96 -3.37 11.14
CA ALA A 189 3.22 -3.74 10.52
C ALA A 189 4.01 -2.47 10.22
N THR A 190 5.23 -2.39 10.75
CA THR A 190 6.10 -1.22 10.57
C THR A 190 7.37 -1.58 9.82
N TYR A 191 7.76 -0.72 8.89
CA TYR A 191 8.89 -0.93 7.99
C TYR A 191 9.80 0.28 8.03
N ASN A 192 11.03 0.14 8.54
CA ASN A 192 12.02 1.21 8.42
C ASN A 192 12.70 1.09 7.04
N VAL A 193 12.34 1.94 6.08
CA VAL A 193 12.73 1.81 4.67
C VAL A 193 12.95 3.18 4.03
N TYR A 194 13.68 3.25 2.92
CA TYR A 194 13.56 4.37 2.00
C TYR A 194 12.16 4.31 1.37
N PRO A 195 11.32 5.33 1.59
CA PRO A 195 9.91 5.28 1.18
C PRO A 195 9.78 5.31 -0.35
N TRP A 196 8.63 4.86 -0.84
CA TRP A 196 8.29 4.90 -2.26
C TRP A 196 8.55 6.27 -2.90
N GLY A 197 9.17 6.27 -4.08
CA GLY A 197 9.62 7.49 -4.79
C GLY A 197 11.04 7.94 -4.44
N VAL A 198 11.64 7.49 -3.32
CA VAL A 198 13.08 7.68 -3.06
C VAL A 198 13.85 6.60 -3.85
N ASN A 199 14.59 7.02 -4.88
CA ASN A 199 15.27 6.06 -5.75
C ASN A 199 16.40 5.31 -5.04
N ASP A 200 17.21 6.01 -4.24
CA ASP A 200 18.40 5.46 -3.60
C ASP A 200 18.80 6.30 -2.37
N PRO A 201 19.74 5.81 -1.53
CA PRO A 201 20.15 6.49 -0.30
C PRO A 201 20.71 7.90 -0.45
N SER A 202 21.07 8.35 -1.66
CA SER A 202 21.52 9.72 -1.88
C SER A 202 20.37 10.72 -2.08
N GLU A 203 19.14 10.22 -2.25
CA GLU A 203 17.98 11.04 -2.60
C GLU A 203 16.96 11.24 -1.47
N GLY A 204 17.18 10.63 -0.31
CA GLY A 204 16.29 10.75 0.83
C GLY A 204 16.80 10.01 2.06
N SER A 205 16.02 10.05 3.14
CA SER A 205 16.27 9.30 4.37
C SER A 205 15.27 8.17 4.53
N ARG A 206 15.63 7.17 5.32
CA ARG A 206 14.70 6.12 5.72
C ARG A 206 13.62 6.68 6.65
N GLN A 207 12.45 6.07 6.62
CA GLN A 207 11.28 6.40 7.42
C GLN A 207 10.64 5.10 7.93
N LEU A 208 10.06 5.17 9.12
CA LEU A 208 9.22 4.10 9.64
C LEU A 208 7.82 4.26 9.04
N ILE A 209 7.45 3.35 8.13
CA ILE A 209 6.15 3.35 7.46
C ILE A 209 5.28 2.27 8.08
N THR A 210 4.04 2.62 8.40
CA THR A 210 3.03 1.73 9.00
C THR A 210 2.02 1.30 7.95
N ASP A 211 1.68 0.00 7.92
CA ASP A 211 0.64 -0.62 7.07
C ASP A 211 0.59 -0.07 5.64
N PRO A 212 1.69 -0.21 4.87
CA PRO A 212 1.83 0.51 3.61
C PRO A 212 1.02 -0.09 2.45
N TRP A 213 0.31 -1.20 2.65
CA TRP A 213 -0.43 -1.90 1.60
C TRP A 213 -1.66 -1.14 1.12
N ASN A 214 -1.99 -1.34 -0.15
CA ASN A 214 -3.28 -0.94 -0.67
C ASN A 214 -4.28 -2.08 -0.47
N SER A 215 -5.33 -1.88 0.34
CA SER A 215 -6.31 -2.93 0.67
C SER A 215 -7.00 -3.54 -0.56
N LYS A 216 -7.15 -2.80 -1.66
CA LYS A 216 -7.73 -3.34 -2.90
C LYS A 216 -6.78 -4.29 -3.63
N ALA A 217 -5.47 -4.00 -3.60
CA ALA A 217 -4.46 -4.80 -4.30
C ALA A 217 -3.85 -5.90 -3.43
N SER A 218 -3.88 -5.73 -2.11
CA SER A 218 -3.42 -6.66 -1.11
C SER A 218 -4.49 -6.81 -0.03
N GLU A 219 -5.56 -7.52 -0.40
CA GLU A 219 -6.67 -7.90 0.49
C GLU A 219 -6.16 -8.54 1.78
N PHE A 220 -5.11 -9.37 1.69
CA PHE A 220 -4.50 -10.07 2.83
C PHE A 220 -3.32 -9.31 3.46
N ALA A 221 -3.19 -8.00 3.20
CA ALA A 221 -1.98 -7.24 3.48
C ALA A 221 -0.72 -7.90 2.88
N TYR A 222 0.48 -7.52 3.34
CA TYR A 222 1.73 -8.09 2.84
C TYR A 222 2.18 -9.35 3.57
N HIS A 223 1.59 -9.65 4.74
CA HIS A 223 2.04 -10.70 5.63
C HIS A 223 1.09 -11.88 5.71
N SER A 224 0.15 -12.02 4.78
CA SER A 224 -0.72 -13.17 4.69
C SER A 224 -0.91 -13.61 3.25
N ASP A 225 -1.26 -14.88 3.06
CA ASP A 225 -1.73 -15.43 1.79
C ASP A 225 -3.23 -15.76 1.82
N GLY A 226 -3.96 -15.26 2.81
CA GLY A 226 -5.38 -15.55 3.04
C GLY A 226 -5.64 -16.91 3.70
N THR A 227 -4.62 -17.73 3.92
CA THR A 227 -4.70 -18.97 4.72
C THR A 227 -3.77 -18.94 5.92
N THR A 228 -2.58 -18.37 5.75
CA THR A 228 -1.53 -18.31 6.77
C THR A 228 -1.06 -16.88 6.96
N ASN A 229 -1.14 -16.40 8.20
CA ASN A 229 -0.48 -15.17 8.62
C ASN A 229 1.00 -15.44 8.94
N TYR A 230 1.89 -14.57 8.46
CA TYR A 230 3.33 -14.69 8.57
C TYR A 230 3.91 -13.56 9.42
N THR A 231 4.81 -13.90 10.33
CA THR A 231 5.56 -12.92 11.14
C THR A 231 6.90 -12.54 10.50
N THR A 232 7.00 -12.61 9.17
CA THR A 232 8.24 -12.45 8.40
C THR A 232 7.96 -11.87 7.02
N THR A 233 8.98 -11.51 6.24
CA THR A 233 8.88 -10.94 4.89
C THR A 233 8.42 -11.98 3.85
N ARG A 234 7.17 -12.43 4.00
CA ARG A 234 6.45 -13.40 3.18
C ARG A 234 4.95 -13.10 3.27
N GLY A 235 4.26 -13.18 2.14
CA GLY A 235 2.81 -13.14 2.03
C GLY A 235 2.36 -13.45 0.62
N ASN A 236 1.21 -12.89 0.21
CA ASN A 236 0.57 -13.21 -1.05
C ASN A 236 1.42 -12.84 -2.28
N ASN A 237 1.99 -11.64 -2.29
CA ASN A 237 2.62 -11.07 -3.47
C ASN A 237 4.09 -11.51 -3.63
N ALA A 238 4.78 -11.79 -2.51
CA ALA A 238 6.21 -12.07 -2.52
C ALA A 238 6.72 -12.88 -1.30
N ILE A 239 7.90 -13.48 -1.47
CA ILE A 239 8.75 -14.01 -0.40
C ILE A 239 10.17 -13.46 -0.54
N ALA A 240 10.66 -12.76 0.49
CA ALA A 240 12.00 -12.18 0.50
C ALA A 240 12.94 -12.90 1.47
N GLN A 241 14.20 -13.05 1.04
CA GLN A 241 15.26 -13.71 1.80
C GLN A 241 16.65 -13.27 1.33
N SER A 242 17.65 -13.46 2.19
CA SER A 242 19.04 -13.45 1.76
C SER A 242 19.39 -14.73 0.96
N ASN A 243 20.29 -14.62 -0.01
CA ASN A 243 20.79 -15.78 -0.75
C ASN A 243 22.31 -15.74 -0.98
N PRO A 244 23.14 -15.68 0.07
CA PRO A 244 24.58 -15.49 -0.06
C PRO A 244 25.31 -16.64 -0.80
N SER A 245 24.69 -17.83 -0.91
CA SER A 245 25.26 -18.95 -1.68
C SER A 245 25.03 -18.83 -3.18
N GLY A 246 24.07 -18.01 -3.62
CA GLY A 246 23.60 -17.97 -5.02
C GLY A 246 22.86 -19.23 -5.45
N GLY A 247 22.43 -20.08 -4.51
CA GLY A 247 21.72 -21.31 -4.78
C GLY A 247 20.27 -21.10 -5.21
N THR A 248 19.57 -22.20 -5.51
CA THR A 248 18.16 -22.18 -5.95
C THR A 248 17.16 -22.25 -4.81
N ALA A 249 17.59 -22.66 -3.61
CA ALA A 249 16.73 -22.71 -2.42
C ALA A 249 16.35 -21.29 -1.97
N TYR A 250 15.09 -21.13 -1.57
CA TYR A 250 14.57 -19.85 -1.07
C TYR A 250 13.63 -20.03 0.14
N LEU A 251 12.77 -21.06 0.14
CA LEU A 251 11.75 -21.26 1.19
C LEU A 251 12.31 -21.22 2.61
N ASN A 252 13.44 -21.89 2.86
CA ASN A 252 14.07 -21.98 4.19
C ASN A 252 15.30 -21.08 4.35
N ASN A 253 15.57 -20.21 3.38
CA ASN A 253 16.67 -19.24 3.52
C ASN A 253 16.33 -18.20 4.58
N TYR A 254 17.38 -17.54 5.08
CA TYR A 254 17.26 -16.59 6.16
C TYR A 254 16.44 -15.36 5.75
N ARG A 255 15.49 -15.00 6.62
CA ARG A 255 14.69 -13.78 6.61
C ARG A 255 14.33 -13.38 8.05
N PRO A 256 14.17 -12.09 8.34
CA PRO A 256 13.85 -11.65 9.70
C PRO A 256 12.45 -12.09 10.12
N THR A 257 12.31 -12.57 11.35
CA THR A 257 11.00 -12.84 11.99
C THR A 257 10.75 -11.83 13.11
N ARG A 258 9.53 -11.29 13.18
CA ARG A 258 9.04 -10.31 14.15
C ARG A 258 7.61 -10.62 14.51
N THR A 259 7.37 -11.06 15.75
CA THR A 259 6.02 -11.44 16.21
C THR A 259 5.05 -10.27 16.24
N ASN A 260 5.55 -9.04 16.39
CA ASN A 260 4.78 -7.80 16.38
C ASN A 260 4.87 -7.04 15.04
N LEU A 261 5.33 -7.71 13.97
CA LEU A 261 5.52 -7.13 12.63
C LEU A 261 6.31 -5.81 12.60
N ASN A 262 7.20 -5.58 13.58
CA ASN A 262 8.08 -4.42 13.61
C ASN A 262 9.41 -4.70 12.92
N PHE A 263 9.49 -4.38 11.63
CA PHE A 263 10.67 -4.49 10.77
C PHE A 263 11.53 -3.20 10.80
N ASP A 264 11.80 -2.68 11.99
CA ASP A 264 12.76 -1.59 12.21
C ASP A 264 14.19 -2.12 12.38
N PHE A 265 14.91 -2.20 11.26
CA PHE A 265 16.31 -2.62 11.23
C PHE A 265 17.26 -1.46 10.99
N GLN A 266 18.46 -1.52 11.55
CA GLN A 266 19.48 -0.51 11.32
C GLN A 266 20.14 -0.68 9.94
N TYR A 267 20.36 0.43 9.25
CA TYR A 267 21.16 0.49 8.02
C TYR A 267 21.82 1.86 7.88
N SER A 268 23.08 1.85 7.46
CA SER A 268 23.81 3.03 7.01
C SER A 268 24.66 2.65 5.79
N THR A 269 24.83 3.59 4.86
CA THR A 269 25.70 3.43 3.68
C THR A 269 27.17 3.25 4.03
N SER A 270 27.57 3.47 5.29
CA SER A 270 28.93 3.23 5.80
C SER A 270 29.15 1.78 6.28
N MET A 271 28.12 0.95 6.40
CA MET A 271 28.26 -0.44 6.85
C MET A 271 28.98 -1.28 5.79
N ALA A 272 30.14 -1.86 6.15
CA ALA A 272 30.99 -2.58 5.20
C ALA A 272 30.66 -4.07 5.04
N THR A 273 29.94 -4.66 5.99
CA THR A 273 29.63 -6.10 6.02
C THR A 273 28.17 -6.32 5.61
N PRO A 274 27.90 -6.86 4.40
CA PRO A 274 26.53 -7.03 3.90
C PRO A 274 25.59 -7.81 4.81
N SER A 275 26.10 -8.88 5.42
CA SER A 275 25.33 -9.69 6.37
C SER A 275 24.92 -8.93 7.64
N ALA A 276 25.62 -7.85 8.00
CA ALA A 276 25.29 -7.03 9.17
C ALA A 276 24.05 -6.15 8.96
N TYR A 277 23.62 -5.95 7.72
CA TYR A 277 22.39 -5.22 7.36
C TYR A 277 21.46 -6.04 6.47
N ALA A 278 21.61 -7.37 6.45
CA ALA A 278 20.78 -8.26 5.64
C ALA A 278 19.29 -8.09 5.94
N ASP A 279 18.91 -7.93 7.22
CA ASP A 279 17.51 -7.72 7.61
C ASP A 279 16.93 -6.45 6.96
N ALA A 280 17.62 -5.31 7.07
CA ALA A 280 17.18 -4.07 6.45
C ALA A 280 17.09 -4.17 4.91
N SER A 281 17.99 -4.94 4.29
CA SER A 281 18.00 -5.18 2.84
C SER A 281 16.83 -6.07 2.39
N ILE A 282 16.54 -7.15 3.14
CA ILE A 282 15.39 -8.03 2.90
C ILE A 282 14.09 -7.22 3.07
N THR A 283 13.97 -6.44 4.14
CA THR A 283 12.81 -5.58 4.39
C THR A 283 12.62 -4.53 3.30
N GLN A 284 13.69 -3.86 2.84
CA GLN A 284 13.60 -2.88 1.76
C GLN A 284 13.15 -3.52 0.44
N LEU A 285 13.74 -4.65 0.07
CA LEU A 285 13.39 -5.36 -1.17
C LEU A 285 11.93 -5.83 -1.14
N PHE A 286 11.48 -6.35 0.01
CA PHE A 286 10.11 -6.77 0.24
C PHE A 286 9.14 -5.57 0.13
N TYR A 287 9.43 -4.47 0.83
CA TYR A 287 8.62 -3.25 0.78
C TYR A 287 8.48 -2.71 -0.64
N THR A 288 9.60 -2.46 -1.34
CA THR A 288 9.57 -1.88 -2.69
C THR A 288 8.81 -2.76 -3.69
N SER A 289 8.98 -4.08 -3.60
CA SER A 289 8.31 -5.02 -4.51
C SER A 289 6.81 -5.13 -4.27
N ASN A 290 6.37 -5.13 -3.00
CA ASN A 290 4.94 -5.17 -2.68
C ASN A 290 4.24 -3.84 -3.03
N ILE A 291 4.86 -2.68 -2.78
CA ILE A 291 4.28 -1.39 -3.21
C ILE A 291 4.17 -1.31 -4.73
N PHE A 292 5.15 -1.84 -5.46
CA PHE A 292 5.08 -1.86 -6.91
C PHE A 292 4.01 -2.83 -7.42
N HIS A 293 3.85 -4.00 -6.79
CA HIS A 293 2.71 -4.89 -7.04
C HIS A 293 1.39 -4.13 -6.93
N ASP A 294 1.17 -3.41 -5.82
CA ASP A 294 -0.08 -2.70 -5.58
C ASP A 294 -0.33 -1.59 -6.59
N LEU A 295 0.71 -0.84 -6.96
CA LEU A 295 0.61 0.17 -8.01
C LEU A 295 0.22 -0.47 -9.35
N LEU A 296 0.87 -1.58 -9.73
CA LEU A 296 0.59 -2.30 -10.97
C LEU A 296 -0.83 -2.86 -10.99
N TYR A 297 -1.30 -3.39 -9.86
CA TYR A 297 -2.68 -3.88 -9.69
C TYR A 297 -3.69 -2.77 -9.95
N LEU A 298 -3.51 -1.61 -9.32
CA LEU A 298 -4.37 -0.44 -9.53
C LEU A 298 -4.35 0.04 -10.99
N LEU A 299 -3.22 -0.15 -11.69
CA LEU A 299 -3.10 0.17 -13.11
C LEU A 299 -3.57 -0.97 -14.05
N GLY A 300 -4.06 -2.10 -13.51
CA GLY A 300 -4.72 -3.17 -14.26
C GLY A 300 -3.90 -4.44 -14.48
N PHE A 301 -2.73 -4.58 -13.86
CA PHE A 301 -2.02 -5.86 -13.81
C PHE A 301 -2.54 -6.69 -12.62
N THR A 302 -3.73 -7.23 -12.81
CA THR A 302 -4.46 -8.05 -11.83
C THR A 302 -4.20 -9.55 -12.03
N GLU A 303 -4.83 -10.38 -11.22
CA GLU A 303 -4.76 -11.85 -11.25
C GLU A 303 -5.12 -12.40 -12.63
N ALA A 304 -6.26 -11.97 -13.19
CA ALA A 304 -6.66 -12.36 -14.54
C ALA A 304 -5.69 -11.88 -15.64
N ALA A 305 -4.93 -10.81 -15.39
CA ALA A 305 -3.88 -10.31 -16.28
C ALA A 305 -2.52 -10.99 -16.04
N GLY A 306 -2.46 -12.00 -15.16
CA GLY A 306 -1.26 -12.79 -14.88
C GLY A 306 -0.27 -12.06 -13.98
N ASN A 307 -0.75 -11.38 -12.93
CA ASN A 307 0.11 -10.84 -11.88
C ASN A 307 0.80 -11.95 -11.05
N PHE A 308 1.54 -11.56 -10.01
CA PHE A 308 2.33 -12.49 -9.21
C PHE A 308 1.73 -12.57 -7.80
N GLU A 309 0.87 -13.55 -7.57
CA GLU A 309 0.18 -13.77 -6.30
C GLU A 309 0.11 -15.26 -5.98
N THR A 310 0.25 -15.62 -4.69
CA THR A 310 0.11 -17.03 -4.30
C THR A 310 -1.34 -17.47 -4.28
N ASN A 311 -2.25 -16.59 -3.89
CA ASN A 311 -3.67 -16.79 -3.75
C ASN A 311 -4.41 -15.66 -4.45
N ASN A 312 -5.07 -15.99 -5.57
CA ASN A 312 -5.77 -15.03 -6.41
C ASN A 312 -7.19 -14.71 -5.90
N ASN A 313 -7.59 -15.24 -4.74
CA ASN A 313 -8.90 -14.99 -4.13
C ASN A 313 -10.12 -15.17 -5.08
N GLY A 314 -10.04 -16.11 -6.02
CA GLY A 314 -11.10 -16.34 -7.01
C GLY A 314 -11.20 -15.32 -8.16
N GLN A 315 -10.27 -14.38 -8.28
CA GLN A 315 -10.29 -13.25 -9.23
C GLN A 315 -9.80 -13.60 -10.66
N GLY A 316 -9.52 -14.88 -10.92
CA GLY A 316 -9.01 -15.38 -12.20
C GLY A 316 -7.49 -15.57 -12.21
N GLY A 317 -6.91 -15.84 -13.38
CA GLY A 317 -5.49 -16.15 -13.53
C GLY A 317 -5.07 -17.49 -12.91
N ARG A 318 -3.77 -17.67 -12.70
CA ARG A 318 -3.19 -18.84 -12.03
C ARG A 318 -2.25 -18.39 -10.92
N GLY A 319 -2.68 -18.57 -9.67
CA GLY A 319 -1.85 -18.25 -8.50
C GLY A 319 -0.72 -19.26 -8.25
N ALA A 320 -0.27 -19.33 -7.00
CA ALA A 320 0.95 -20.02 -6.56
C ALA A 320 2.23 -19.44 -7.20
N ASP A 321 2.22 -18.15 -7.51
CA ASP A 321 3.26 -17.54 -8.32
C ASP A 321 3.77 -16.19 -7.84
N PHE A 322 3.72 -15.94 -6.52
CA PHE A 322 4.40 -14.82 -5.87
C PHE A 322 5.84 -14.61 -6.39
N VAL A 323 6.38 -13.41 -6.21
CA VAL A 323 7.79 -13.15 -6.57
C VAL A 323 8.75 -13.66 -5.50
N ILE A 324 9.70 -14.52 -5.89
CA ILE A 324 10.87 -14.89 -5.09
C ILE A 324 11.86 -13.73 -5.14
N LEU A 325 12.12 -13.09 -4.00
CA LEU A 325 12.97 -11.92 -3.86
C LEU A 325 14.27 -12.27 -3.13
N ASN A 326 15.34 -12.58 -3.88
CA ASN A 326 16.66 -12.83 -3.31
C ASN A 326 17.44 -11.52 -3.18
N THR A 327 17.78 -11.13 -1.95
CA THR A 327 18.75 -10.05 -1.72
C THR A 327 20.16 -10.58 -1.47
N GLN A 328 21.16 -9.76 -1.78
CA GLN A 328 22.59 -10.07 -1.64
C GLN A 328 22.93 -11.43 -2.24
N ASP A 329 22.33 -11.73 -3.39
CA ASP A 329 22.41 -13.04 -4.01
C ASP A 329 23.84 -13.31 -4.48
N GLY A 330 24.43 -14.40 -3.99
CA GLY A 330 25.84 -14.74 -4.21
C GLY A 330 26.16 -15.26 -5.60
N SER A 331 25.17 -15.40 -6.49
CA SER A 331 25.39 -15.87 -7.87
C SER A 331 26.00 -14.80 -8.78
N GLY A 332 26.10 -13.54 -8.34
CA GLY A 332 26.69 -12.45 -9.12
C GLY A 332 27.03 -11.20 -8.30
N THR A 333 27.60 -10.22 -9.00
CA THR A 333 27.83 -8.85 -8.51
C THR A 333 27.61 -7.86 -9.65
N ASN A 334 27.43 -6.58 -9.32
CA ASN A 334 27.33 -5.47 -10.30
C ASN A 334 26.21 -5.65 -11.34
N ASN A 335 25.12 -6.29 -10.95
CA ASN A 335 23.96 -6.54 -11.80
C ASN A 335 22.72 -6.83 -10.94
N ALA A 336 21.60 -7.11 -11.60
CA ALA A 336 20.46 -7.82 -11.04
C ALA A 336 19.83 -8.65 -12.18
N ASN A 337 18.75 -9.39 -11.93
CA ASN A 337 17.94 -10.00 -12.99
C ASN A 337 16.60 -10.49 -12.44
N PHE A 338 15.65 -10.67 -13.35
CA PHE A 338 14.36 -11.27 -13.11
C PHE A 338 14.09 -12.41 -14.09
N ALA A 339 13.63 -13.55 -13.58
CA ALA A 339 13.08 -14.63 -14.38
C ALA A 339 11.55 -14.58 -14.37
N SER A 340 10.94 -14.47 -15.55
CA SER A 340 9.50 -14.34 -15.74
C SER A 340 8.92 -15.61 -16.41
N PRO A 341 8.69 -16.71 -15.70
CA PRO A 341 7.96 -17.83 -16.29
C PRO A 341 6.49 -17.44 -16.54
N ALA A 342 5.78 -18.28 -17.29
CA ALA A 342 4.34 -18.11 -17.53
C ALA A 342 3.53 -18.14 -16.22
N ASP A 343 2.31 -17.60 -16.28
CA ASP A 343 1.33 -17.54 -15.19
C ASP A 343 1.16 -18.88 -14.44
N GLY A 344 1.14 -18.80 -13.11
CA GLY A 344 1.12 -19.97 -12.21
C GLY A 344 2.51 -20.54 -11.87
N GLN A 345 3.59 -19.83 -12.19
CA GLN A 345 4.94 -20.15 -11.74
C GLN A 345 5.64 -18.92 -11.16
N PRO A 346 6.29 -19.03 -9.98
CA PRO A 346 6.92 -17.89 -9.31
C PRO A 346 7.91 -17.14 -10.19
N GLY A 347 7.74 -15.81 -10.26
CA GLY A 347 8.79 -14.91 -10.71
C GLY A 347 10.00 -15.00 -9.79
N ARG A 348 11.22 -14.78 -10.30
CA ARG A 348 12.43 -14.81 -9.45
C ARG A 348 13.34 -13.63 -9.72
N MET A 349 13.40 -12.73 -8.74
CA MET A 349 14.30 -11.59 -8.71
C MET A 349 15.57 -11.92 -7.92
N ARG A 350 16.73 -11.57 -8.49
CA ARG A 350 18.04 -11.69 -7.82
C ARG A 350 18.72 -10.34 -7.79
N MET A 351 18.81 -9.76 -6.60
CA MET A 351 19.50 -8.49 -6.34
C MET A 351 20.92 -8.76 -5.87
N TYR A 352 21.91 -8.11 -6.49
CA TYR A 352 23.32 -8.31 -6.16
C TYR A 352 23.94 -7.15 -5.40
N LEU A 353 25.11 -7.43 -4.82
CA LEU A 353 26.01 -6.40 -4.34
C LEU A 353 26.80 -5.79 -5.51
N PHE A 354 27.02 -4.49 -5.44
CA PHE A 354 27.85 -3.72 -6.36
C PHE A 354 29.19 -3.39 -5.71
N THR A 355 30.27 -3.61 -6.45
CA THR A 355 31.66 -3.54 -6.00
C THR A 355 32.39 -2.28 -6.49
N SER A 356 31.68 -1.35 -7.12
CA SER A 356 32.24 -0.11 -7.69
C SER A 356 32.49 0.99 -6.63
N SER A 357 32.22 0.71 -5.35
CA SER A 357 32.44 1.61 -4.22
C SER A 357 33.04 0.87 -3.02
N THR A 358 33.59 1.63 -2.07
CA THR A 358 33.97 1.14 -0.74
C THR A 358 33.23 1.97 0.32
N PRO A 359 32.37 1.36 1.16
CA PRO A 359 31.95 -0.04 1.13
C PRO A 359 31.12 -0.39 -0.13
N ARG A 360 30.87 -1.69 -0.35
CA ARG A 360 30.02 -2.20 -1.44
C ARG A 360 28.59 -1.64 -1.27
N ARG A 361 27.91 -1.38 -2.37
CA ARG A 361 26.51 -0.92 -2.38
C ARG A 361 25.59 -2.10 -2.64
N ASP A 362 24.45 -2.14 -1.95
CA ASP A 362 23.47 -3.21 -2.06
C ASP A 362 22.29 -2.73 -2.92
N ALA A 363 22.06 -3.39 -4.04
CA ALA A 363 21.07 -2.98 -5.04
C ALA A 363 19.63 -2.98 -4.50
N SER A 364 19.35 -3.69 -3.42
CA SER A 364 18.04 -3.67 -2.77
C SER A 364 17.66 -2.29 -2.21
N PHE A 365 18.64 -1.41 -1.98
CA PHE A 365 18.37 -0.02 -1.59
C PHE A 365 18.30 0.96 -2.76
N GLU A 366 18.50 0.51 -4.01
CA GLU A 366 18.21 1.31 -5.20
C GLU A 366 16.88 0.83 -5.82
N ALA A 367 15.79 1.51 -5.45
CA ALA A 367 14.43 1.19 -5.88
C ALA A 367 14.32 1.14 -7.41
N GLY A 368 15.05 1.98 -8.14
CA GLY A 368 15.08 1.94 -9.60
C GLY A 368 15.55 0.60 -10.18
N ILE A 369 16.48 -0.12 -9.53
CA ILE A 369 16.90 -1.46 -9.96
C ILE A 369 15.80 -2.47 -9.63
N VAL A 370 15.23 -2.43 -8.42
CA VAL A 370 14.14 -3.34 -8.01
C VAL A 370 12.93 -3.23 -8.96
N ILE A 371 12.52 -1.99 -9.26
CA ILE A 371 11.41 -1.70 -10.17
C ILE A 371 11.73 -2.16 -11.60
N HIS A 372 12.96 -1.93 -12.06
CA HIS A 372 13.42 -2.39 -13.38
C HIS A 372 13.29 -3.92 -13.49
N GLU A 373 13.79 -4.65 -12.49
CA GLU A 373 13.69 -6.11 -12.50
C GLU A 373 12.25 -6.61 -12.46
N TYR A 374 11.42 -6.04 -11.58
CA TYR A 374 10.01 -6.45 -11.50
C TYR A 374 9.25 -6.16 -12.80
N ALA A 375 9.57 -5.05 -13.49
CA ALA A 375 8.94 -4.68 -14.76
C ALA A 375 9.28 -5.65 -15.91
N HIS A 376 10.35 -6.45 -15.82
CA HIS A 376 10.54 -7.60 -16.72
C HIS A 376 9.47 -8.68 -16.48
N GLY A 377 9.02 -8.88 -15.25
CA GLY A 377 7.87 -9.73 -14.91
C GLY A 377 6.61 -9.26 -15.64
N VAL A 378 6.25 -7.99 -15.44
CA VAL A 378 5.05 -7.35 -15.99
C VAL A 378 5.02 -7.43 -17.52
N SER A 379 6.09 -6.97 -18.16
CA SER A 379 6.15 -6.88 -19.63
C SER A 379 6.10 -8.25 -20.30
N ASN A 380 6.72 -9.29 -19.71
CA ASN A 380 6.64 -10.66 -20.22
C ASN A 380 5.29 -11.34 -19.95
N ARG A 381 4.63 -11.08 -18.82
CA ARG A 381 3.30 -11.65 -18.51
C ARG A 381 2.21 -11.05 -19.39
N LEU A 382 2.24 -9.74 -19.63
CA LEU A 382 1.23 -9.07 -20.45
C LEU A 382 1.41 -9.32 -21.95
N THR A 383 2.64 -9.28 -22.46
CA THR A 383 2.89 -9.40 -23.90
C THR A 383 2.62 -10.82 -24.38
N GLY A 384 1.66 -10.98 -25.29
CA GLY A 384 1.26 -12.31 -25.79
C GLY A 384 0.40 -13.13 -24.82
N GLY A 385 -0.02 -12.51 -23.71
CA GLY A 385 -0.91 -13.06 -22.69
C GLY A 385 -0.22 -13.90 -21.61
N PRO A 386 -0.85 -14.05 -20.42
CA PRO A 386 -0.23 -14.62 -19.22
C PRO A 386 0.40 -16.00 -19.39
N ALA A 387 -0.18 -16.83 -20.27
CA ALA A 387 0.27 -18.18 -20.53
C ALA A 387 1.56 -18.26 -21.38
N ASN A 388 2.02 -17.16 -21.99
CA ASN A 388 3.14 -17.15 -22.92
C ASN A 388 4.18 -16.06 -22.59
N ALA A 389 5.07 -16.36 -21.64
CA ALA A 389 6.18 -15.47 -21.29
C ALA A 389 7.32 -15.43 -22.33
N GLY A 390 7.15 -16.07 -23.50
CA GLY A 390 8.16 -16.15 -24.56
C GLY A 390 8.13 -15.00 -25.58
N CYS A 391 7.40 -13.92 -25.28
CA CYS A 391 7.00 -12.93 -26.27
C CYS A 391 7.85 -11.66 -26.35
N LEU A 392 8.94 -11.58 -25.59
CA LEU A 392 9.93 -10.50 -25.71
C LEU A 392 11.35 -11.05 -26.00
N ASN A 393 11.46 -12.09 -26.82
CA ASN A 393 12.72 -12.81 -27.07
C ASN A 393 13.49 -12.32 -28.30
N SER A 394 12.84 -11.66 -29.26
CA SER A 394 13.56 -11.05 -30.39
C SER A 394 14.41 -9.86 -29.93
N LEU A 395 15.46 -9.50 -30.69
CA LEU A 395 16.37 -8.42 -30.29
C LEU A 395 15.65 -7.07 -30.06
N GLU A 396 14.72 -6.69 -30.93
CA GLU A 396 13.96 -5.45 -30.76
C GLU A 396 12.95 -5.53 -29.61
N SER A 397 12.21 -6.64 -29.51
CA SER A 397 11.21 -6.81 -28.46
C SER A 397 11.85 -6.93 -27.07
N GLY A 398 12.95 -7.67 -26.94
CA GLY A 398 13.73 -7.74 -25.69
C GLY A 398 14.36 -6.40 -25.36
N GLY A 399 14.79 -5.64 -26.38
CA GLY A 399 15.17 -4.25 -26.21
C GLY A 399 14.07 -3.38 -25.63
N MET A 400 12.83 -3.50 -26.11
CA MET A 400 11.69 -2.80 -25.49
C MET A 400 11.42 -3.29 -24.07
N GLY A 401 11.64 -4.58 -23.77
CA GLY A 401 11.65 -5.14 -22.41
C GLY A 401 12.51 -4.30 -21.46
N GLU A 402 13.79 -4.12 -21.80
CA GLU A 402 14.72 -3.25 -21.06
C GLU A 402 14.22 -1.80 -20.94
N GLY A 403 13.65 -1.26 -22.03
CA GLY A 403 13.18 0.12 -22.07
C GLY A 403 11.93 0.37 -21.22
N TRP A 404 10.99 -0.58 -21.16
CA TRP A 404 9.85 -0.49 -20.26
C TRP A 404 10.28 -0.55 -18.81
N SER A 405 11.23 -1.43 -18.49
CA SER A 405 11.80 -1.53 -17.15
C SER A 405 12.45 -0.23 -16.69
N ASP A 406 13.27 0.39 -17.55
CA ASP A 406 13.84 1.72 -17.27
C ASP A 406 12.77 2.83 -17.21
N PHE A 407 11.71 2.74 -18.03
CA PHE A 407 10.60 3.68 -18.04
C PHE A 407 9.84 3.68 -16.72
N PHE A 408 9.45 2.52 -16.17
CA PHE A 408 8.76 2.45 -14.88
C PHE A 408 9.63 2.98 -13.75
N ALA A 409 10.89 2.54 -13.69
CA ALA A 409 11.85 3.03 -12.70
C ALA A 409 12.00 4.56 -12.76
N THR A 410 12.02 5.12 -13.96
CA THR A 410 12.12 6.57 -14.18
C THR A 410 10.81 7.29 -13.85
N ALA A 411 9.66 6.79 -14.32
CA ALA A 411 8.35 7.41 -14.11
C ALA A 411 7.97 7.48 -12.63
N ILE A 412 8.26 6.42 -11.87
CA ILE A 412 7.94 6.31 -10.44
C ILE A 412 8.77 7.26 -9.58
N ARG A 413 10.06 7.47 -9.92
CA ARG A 413 10.98 8.33 -9.16
C ARG A 413 10.87 9.83 -9.48
N LEU A 414 9.89 10.24 -10.29
CA LEU A 414 9.60 11.67 -10.48
C LEU A 414 9.26 12.32 -9.15
N LYS A 415 9.93 13.42 -8.84
CA LYS A 415 9.78 14.21 -7.61
C LYS A 415 8.86 15.40 -7.87
N ARG A 416 8.37 16.00 -6.79
CA ARG A 416 7.47 17.15 -6.82
C ARG A 416 7.99 18.31 -7.67
N GLY A 417 9.28 18.62 -7.56
CA GLY A 417 9.93 19.72 -8.29
C GLY A 417 10.37 19.41 -9.72
N ASP A 418 10.19 18.18 -10.21
CA ASP A 418 10.66 17.82 -11.54
C ASP A 418 9.82 18.45 -12.65
N THR A 419 10.52 18.81 -13.72
CA THR A 419 9.96 19.43 -14.90
C THR A 419 10.40 18.68 -16.14
N ARG A 420 9.81 19.00 -17.30
CA ARG A 420 10.23 18.48 -18.60
C ARG A 420 11.74 18.56 -18.85
N ALA A 421 12.44 19.51 -18.25
CA ALA A 421 13.87 19.71 -18.39
C ALA A 421 14.73 18.84 -17.44
N THR A 422 14.12 18.14 -16.48
CA THR A 422 14.83 17.19 -15.60
C THR A 422 15.38 16.03 -16.44
N ASP A 423 16.62 15.64 -16.15
CA ASP A 423 17.25 14.45 -16.73
C ASP A 423 17.38 13.34 -15.68
N TYR A 424 17.25 12.08 -16.12
CA TYR A 424 17.46 10.91 -15.26
C TYR A 424 18.53 9.96 -15.78
N VAL A 425 19.16 9.26 -14.83
CA VAL A 425 20.13 8.20 -15.05
C VAL A 425 19.70 6.94 -14.30
N MET A 426 20.12 5.77 -14.77
CA MET A 426 19.87 4.48 -14.12
C MET A 426 21.11 3.98 -13.39
N GLY A 427 20.93 3.38 -12.21
CA GLY A 427 21.99 2.63 -11.52
C GLY A 427 23.13 3.49 -10.97
N ALA A 428 22.97 4.81 -10.90
CA ALA A 428 24.07 5.74 -10.63
C ALA A 428 24.64 5.58 -9.21
N TRP A 429 23.76 5.36 -8.23
CA TRP A 429 24.19 5.08 -6.87
C TRP A 429 24.86 3.71 -6.79
N ALA A 430 24.20 2.62 -7.18
CA ALA A 430 24.77 1.27 -7.07
C ALA A 430 26.12 1.13 -7.78
N THR A 431 26.26 1.70 -8.97
CA THR A 431 27.52 1.66 -9.75
C THR A 431 28.55 2.71 -9.35
N ASN A 432 28.22 3.61 -8.42
CA ASN A 432 29.08 4.71 -8.00
C ASN A 432 29.58 5.55 -9.19
N ASN A 433 28.69 5.78 -10.15
CA ASN A 433 28.96 6.53 -11.35
C ASN A 433 27.81 7.52 -11.57
N PRO A 434 28.03 8.85 -11.46
CA PRO A 434 26.98 9.84 -11.65
C PRO A 434 26.40 9.85 -13.07
N ALA A 435 27.08 9.25 -14.06
CA ALA A 435 26.55 9.06 -15.40
C ALA A 435 25.53 7.91 -15.49
N GLY A 436 25.48 7.02 -14.49
CA GLY A 436 24.68 5.80 -14.52
C GLY A 436 25.24 4.74 -15.46
N ILE A 437 24.39 3.77 -15.81
CA ILE A 437 24.76 2.58 -16.62
C ILE A 437 24.35 2.67 -18.09
N ARG A 438 23.49 3.63 -18.45
CA ARG A 438 23.02 3.79 -19.83
C ARG A 438 23.93 4.77 -20.58
N PRO A 439 24.12 4.62 -21.90
CA PRO A 439 25.05 5.48 -22.66
C PRO A 439 24.66 6.97 -22.70
N VAL A 440 23.38 7.27 -22.48
CA VAL A 440 22.81 8.63 -22.47
C VAL A 440 21.80 8.74 -21.34
N LYS A 441 21.56 9.96 -20.86
CA LYS A 441 20.52 10.25 -19.86
C LYS A 441 19.14 10.19 -20.51
N TYR A 442 18.11 9.82 -19.76
CA TYR A 442 16.74 10.10 -20.19
C TYR A 442 16.49 11.59 -20.05
N SER A 443 16.19 12.23 -21.17
CA SER A 443 16.09 13.68 -21.30
C SER A 443 15.12 14.01 -22.41
N THR A 444 14.37 15.10 -22.28
CA THR A 444 13.60 15.64 -23.40
C THR A 444 14.43 16.54 -24.33
N SER A 445 15.69 16.82 -23.98
CA SER A 445 16.64 17.54 -24.83
C SER A 445 17.26 16.60 -25.87
N MET A 446 17.08 16.90 -27.16
CA MET A 446 17.73 16.16 -28.26
C MET A 446 19.25 16.37 -28.30
N THR A 447 19.78 17.37 -27.58
CA THR A 447 21.23 17.57 -27.42
C THR A 447 21.78 16.65 -26.33
N THR A 448 21.09 16.53 -25.20
CA THR A 448 21.48 15.62 -24.10
C THR A 448 21.32 14.17 -24.52
N ASN A 449 20.23 13.86 -25.22
CA ASN A 449 19.92 12.51 -25.70
C ASN A 449 19.46 12.55 -27.17
N PRO A 450 20.37 12.26 -28.12
CA PRO A 450 20.08 12.30 -29.55
C PRO A 450 19.46 11.00 -30.09
N TYR A 451 19.12 10.02 -29.23
CA TYR A 451 18.64 8.72 -29.70
C TYR A 451 17.27 8.82 -30.38
N THR A 452 17.17 8.19 -31.54
CA THR A 452 15.95 8.10 -32.37
C THR A 452 15.75 6.67 -32.85
N TYR A 453 14.61 6.38 -33.49
CA TYR A 453 14.33 5.02 -33.98
C TYR A 453 15.41 4.45 -34.92
N THR A 454 16.10 5.30 -35.71
CA THR A 454 17.20 4.84 -36.58
C THR A 454 18.50 4.56 -35.83
N THR A 455 18.69 5.05 -34.60
CA THR A 455 19.82 4.69 -33.74
C THR A 455 19.85 3.19 -33.48
N VAL A 456 18.68 2.55 -33.43
CA VAL A 456 18.55 1.10 -33.22
C VAL A 456 19.17 0.28 -34.35
N ASN A 457 19.33 0.83 -35.56
CA ASN A 457 19.99 0.13 -36.67
C ASN A 457 21.46 -0.22 -36.38
N SER A 458 22.13 0.51 -35.48
CA SER A 458 23.51 0.25 -35.07
C SER A 458 23.63 -0.44 -33.71
N GLN A 459 22.50 -0.74 -33.04
CA GLN A 459 22.49 -1.33 -31.70
C GLN A 459 22.32 -2.85 -31.80
N THR A 460 23.20 -3.59 -31.12
CA THR A 460 23.25 -5.06 -31.17
C THR A 460 22.93 -5.72 -29.82
N ALA A 461 22.65 -4.93 -28.79
CA ALA A 461 22.36 -5.40 -27.44
C ALA A 461 21.03 -4.81 -26.92
N VAL A 462 20.24 -5.63 -26.25
CA VAL A 462 18.90 -5.25 -25.75
C VAL A 462 18.94 -4.00 -24.87
N HIS A 463 19.89 -3.87 -23.94
CA HIS A 463 20.01 -2.68 -23.09
C HIS A 463 20.22 -1.37 -23.87
N ALA A 464 20.97 -1.42 -24.98
CA ALA A 464 21.18 -0.25 -25.83
C ALA A 464 19.88 0.13 -26.57
N ILE A 465 19.15 -0.87 -27.08
CA ILE A 465 17.85 -0.70 -27.72
C ILE A 465 16.82 -0.16 -26.73
N GLY A 466 16.80 -0.69 -25.51
CA GLY A 466 15.94 -0.26 -24.43
C GLY A 466 16.17 1.19 -24.01
N THR A 467 17.42 1.64 -24.03
CA THR A 467 17.72 3.07 -23.82
C THR A 467 16.99 3.94 -24.86
N THR A 468 16.94 3.53 -26.12
CA THR A 468 16.19 4.24 -27.17
C THR A 468 14.68 4.21 -26.91
N TRP A 469 14.12 3.04 -26.55
CA TRP A 469 12.68 2.90 -26.26
C TRP A 469 12.24 3.72 -25.05
N ALA A 470 12.96 3.62 -23.92
CA ALA A 470 12.71 4.41 -22.72
C ALA A 470 12.80 5.92 -23.00
N SER A 471 13.74 6.35 -23.85
CA SER A 471 13.84 7.76 -24.26
C SER A 471 12.60 8.25 -25.02
N ILE A 472 11.99 7.38 -25.85
CA ILE A 472 10.73 7.66 -26.55
C ILE A 472 9.58 7.77 -25.55
N LEU A 473 9.47 6.81 -24.62
CA LEU A 473 8.42 6.85 -23.59
C LEU A 473 8.59 8.03 -22.63
N TYR A 474 9.82 8.51 -22.41
CA TYR A 474 10.08 9.71 -21.61
C TYR A 474 9.50 10.98 -22.24
N GLU A 475 9.49 11.08 -23.58
CA GLU A 475 8.79 12.17 -24.28
C GLU A 475 7.28 12.06 -24.11
N VAL A 476 6.73 10.85 -24.22
CA VAL A 476 5.31 10.58 -24.02
C VAL A 476 4.88 10.94 -22.60
N LEU A 477 5.64 10.51 -21.59
CA LEU A 477 5.43 10.83 -20.17
C LEU A 477 5.28 12.33 -19.96
N TRP A 478 6.26 13.12 -20.42
CA TRP A 478 6.23 14.55 -20.22
C TRP A 478 5.13 15.25 -21.04
N ASN A 479 4.78 14.75 -22.23
CA ASN A 479 3.65 15.31 -22.98
C ASN A 479 2.32 15.11 -22.24
N LEU A 480 2.13 13.95 -21.60
CA LEU A 480 0.93 13.67 -20.81
C LEU A 480 0.94 14.47 -19.49
N ILE A 481 2.10 14.61 -18.83
CA ILE A 481 2.23 15.45 -17.63
C ILE A 481 1.96 16.92 -17.94
N ASP A 482 2.46 17.45 -19.05
CA ASP A 482 2.19 18.85 -19.43
C ASP A 482 0.70 19.10 -19.65
N LYS A 483 -0.05 18.09 -20.10
CA LYS A 483 -1.48 18.19 -20.36
C LYS A 483 -2.36 17.97 -19.13
N HIS A 484 -2.04 16.97 -18.31
CA HIS A 484 -2.90 16.50 -17.22
C HIS A 484 -2.32 16.76 -15.82
N GLY A 485 -1.15 17.39 -15.74
CA GLY A 485 -0.40 17.52 -14.49
C GLY A 485 0.23 16.20 -14.04
N LYS A 486 0.77 16.22 -12.82
CA LYS A 486 1.47 15.08 -12.20
C LYS A 486 0.99 14.92 -10.77
N ASN A 487 0.54 13.72 -10.43
CA ASN A 487 0.26 13.35 -9.04
C ASN A 487 1.56 12.91 -8.37
N ASP A 488 1.94 13.54 -7.26
CA ASP A 488 3.13 13.19 -6.48
C ASP A 488 2.84 12.20 -5.35
N GLY A 489 1.58 11.79 -5.16
CA GLY A 489 1.18 10.75 -4.22
C GLY A 489 1.62 9.34 -4.65
N THR A 490 1.58 8.42 -3.70
CA THR A 490 1.91 6.99 -3.90
C THR A 490 0.96 6.33 -4.89
N TRP A 491 -0.34 6.56 -4.72
CA TRP A 491 -1.39 5.88 -5.49
C TRP A 491 -1.98 6.78 -6.57
N PRO A 492 -2.27 6.24 -7.76
CA PRO A 492 -3.00 6.95 -8.80
C PRO A 492 -4.42 7.26 -8.33
N GLN A 493 -4.93 8.42 -8.76
CA GLN A 493 -6.33 8.78 -8.59
C GLN A 493 -7.06 8.59 -9.91
N PHE A 494 -8.25 8.00 -9.86
CA PHE A 494 -9.04 7.67 -11.05
C PHE A 494 -10.32 8.51 -11.09
N SER A 495 -10.71 8.90 -12.30
CA SER A 495 -12.05 9.41 -12.57
C SER A 495 -13.10 8.30 -12.42
N ALA A 496 -14.39 8.67 -12.41
CA ALA A 496 -15.49 7.71 -12.37
C ALA A 496 -15.48 6.69 -13.53
N ALA A 497 -14.83 7.03 -14.65
CA ALA A 497 -14.64 6.14 -15.80
C ALA A 497 -13.42 5.21 -15.69
N GLY A 498 -12.72 5.20 -14.53
CA GLY A 498 -11.53 4.37 -14.33
C GLY A 498 -10.26 4.89 -15.01
N VAL A 499 -10.25 6.14 -15.48
CA VAL A 499 -9.08 6.77 -16.13
C VAL A 499 -8.24 7.51 -15.10
N PRO A 500 -6.90 7.32 -15.05
CA PRO A 500 -6.03 8.12 -14.20
C PRO A 500 -6.18 9.62 -14.47
N THR A 501 -6.24 10.41 -13.42
CA THR A 501 -6.51 11.86 -13.49
C THR A 501 -5.27 12.70 -13.79
N ASP A 502 -4.07 12.14 -13.65
CA ASP A 502 -2.81 12.82 -13.88
C ASP A 502 -1.98 12.13 -14.99
N GLY A 503 -1.08 12.89 -15.62
CA GLY A 503 -0.31 12.45 -16.77
C GLY A 503 0.75 11.39 -16.46
N LYS A 504 1.30 11.36 -15.24
CA LYS A 504 2.30 10.36 -14.83
C LYS A 504 1.63 8.98 -14.74
N SER A 505 0.52 8.90 -14.02
CA SER A 505 -0.24 7.67 -13.86
C SER A 505 -0.88 7.23 -15.18
N LEU A 506 -1.38 8.17 -15.98
CA LEU A 506 -1.93 7.89 -17.31
C LEU A 506 -0.87 7.30 -18.24
N ALA A 507 0.35 7.86 -18.27
CA ALA A 507 1.43 7.31 -19.08
C ALA A 507 1.75 5.85 -18.71
N MET A 508 1.84 5.54 -17.42
CA MET A 508 2.07 4.18 -16.93
C MET A 508 0.92 3.23 -17.31
N LYS A 509 -0.34 3.68 -17.13
CA LYS A 509 -1.53 2.92 -17.51
C LYS A 509 -1.55 2.58 -19.01
N LEU A 510 -1.32 3.57 -19.87
CA LEU A 510 -1.31 3.37 -21.32
C LEU A 510 -0.18 2.43 -21.77
N VAL A 511 0.95 2.43 -21.07
CA VAL A 511 2.03 1.47 -21.32
C VAL A 511 1.63 0.05 -20.93
N ILE A 512 0.98 -0.15 -19.78
CA ILE A 512 0.47 -1.47 -19.33
C ILE A 512 -0.58 -2.00 -20.31
N ASP A 513 -1.56 -1.18 -20.66
CA ASP A 513 -2.61 -1.55 -21.62
C ASP A 513 -2.02 -1.82 -23.01
N GLY A 514 -1.04 -1.03 -23.43
CA GLY A 514 -0.31 -1.26 -24.68
C GLY A 514 0.41 -2.61 -24.71
N MET A 515 1.02 -3.04 -23.59
CA MET A 515 1.64 -4.37 -23.49
C MET A 515 0.63 -5.49 -23.64
N ALA A 516 -0.59 -5.32 -23.13
CA ALA A 516 -1.66 -6.31 -23.25
C ALA A 516 -2.26 -6.38 -24.67
N LEU A 517 -2.21 -5.27 -25.42
CA LEU A 517 -2.76 -5.18 -26.79
C LEU A 517 -1.77 -5.61 -27.89
N GLN A 518 -0.47 -5.40 -27.66
CA GLN A 518 0.55 -5.62 -28.69
C GLN A 518 0.73 -7.11 -29.05
N PRO A 519 1.20 -7.43 -30.27
CA PRO A 519 1.47 -8.81 -30.65
C PRO A 519 2.68 -9.39 -29.90
N CYS A 520 2.81 -10.72 -29.92
CA CYS A 520 4.02 -11.41 -29.47
C CYS A 520 5.25 -11.01 -30.32
N ASN A 521 6.39 -10.79 -29.68
CA ASN A 521 7.62 -10.23 -30.27
C ASN A 521 7.36 -8.95 -31.10
N PRO A 522 6.83 -7.90 -30.47
CA PRO A 522 6.45 -6.67 -31.15
C PRO A 522 7.70 -5.92 -31.67
N THR A 523 7.46 -5.12 -32.70
CA THR A 523 8.37 -4.03 -33.11
C THR A 523 8.02 -2.74 -32.36
N PHE A 524 8.90 -1.73 -32.38
CA PHE A 524 8.62 -0.39 -31.85
C PHE A 524 7.36 0.20 -32.49
N VAL A 525 7.16 -0.03 -33.79
CA VAL A 525 5.98 0.48 -34.52
C VAL A 525 4.70 -0.16 -33.98
N SER A 526 4.66 -1.49 -33.85
CA SER A 526 3.49 -2.17 -33.30
C SER A 526 3.25 -1.86 -31.81
N ALA A 527 4.31 -1.68 -31.02
CA ALA A 527 4.18 -1.29 -29.61
C ALA A 527 3.68 0.15 -29.44
N ARG A 528 4.16 1.09 -30.27
CA ARG A 528 3.61 2.45 -30.37
C ARG A 528 2.13 2.42 -30.68
N ASP A 529 1.75 1.68 -31.72
CA ASP A 529 0.36 1.63 -32.17
C ASP A 529 -0.54 1.05 -31.07
N ALA A 530 -0.07 0.03 -30.34
CA ALA A 530 -0.77 -0.52 -29.19
C ALA A 530 -0.96 0.49 -28.04
N ILE A 531 0.03 1.35 -27.74
CA ILE A 531 -0.11 2.42 -26.74
C ILE A 531 -1.13 3.49 -27.19
N ILE A 532 -1.17 3.80 -28.49
CA ILE A 532 -2.15 4.75 -29.05
C ILE A 532 -3.56 4.15 -29.03
N ASP A 533 -3.70 2.86 -29.34
CA ASP A 533 -4.96 2.14 -29.24
C ASP A 533 -5.43 2.00 -27.78
N ALA A 534 -4.51 1.82 -26.83
CA ALA A 534 -4.83 1.87 -25.40
C ALA A 534 -5.49 3.21 -25.01
N ASP A 535 -4.94 4.34 -25.47
CA ASP A 535 -5.56 5.66 -25.21
C ASP A 535 -6.92 5.81 -25.90
N ARG A 536 -7.05 5.26 -27.11
CA ARG A 536 -8.32 5.24 -27.82
C ARG A 536 -9.41 4.52 -27.03
N ILE A 537 -9.08 3.38 -26.43
CA ILE A 537 -10.03 2.56 -25.66
C ILE A 537 -10.32 3.22 -24.30
N LEU A 538 -9.28 3.67 -23.61
CA LEU A 538 -9.38 4.19 -22.24
C LEU A 538 -10.00 5.59 -22.18
N THR A 539 -9.64 6.48 -23.10
CA THR A 539 -10.01 7.91 -23.03
C THR A 539 -10.80 8.39 -24.24
N GLY A 540 -11.16 7.50 -25.17
CA GLY A 540 -11.73 7.88 -26.46
C GLY A 540 -10.70 8.54 -27.41
N GLY A 541 -9.41 8.44 -27.11
CA GLY A 541 -8.34 9.00 -27.94
C GLY A 541 -8.04 10.47 -27.65
N SER A 542 -8.40 10.93 -26.45
CA SER A 542 -8.25 12.33 -26.04
C SER A 542 -6.79 12.81 -26.02
N ASN A 543 -5.81 11.89 -26.02
CA ASN A 543 -4.37 12.19 -25.91
C ASN A 543 -3.59 11.89 -27.19
N ARG A 544 -4.31 11.62 -28.29
CA ARG A 544 -3.71 11.27 -29.58
C ARG A 544 -2.64 12.27 -30.03
N CYS A 545 -2.86 13.57 -29.85
CA CYS A 545 -1.88 14.60 -30.22
C CYS A 545 -0.58 14.47 -29.41
N GLU A 546 -0.69 14.33 -28.09
CA GLU A 546 0.43 14.24 -27.15
C GLU A 546 1.26 12.98 -27.40
N LEU A 547 0.59 11.85 -27.62
CA LEU A 547 1.24 10.57 -27.93
C LEU A 547 2.02 10.67 -29.24
N TRP A 548 1.37 11.09 -30.34
CA TRP A 548 2.03 11.19 -31.64
C TRP A 548 3.20 12.18 -31.63
N LYS A 549 3.08 13.32 -30.92
CA LYS A 549 4.20 14.26 -30.75
C LYS A 549 5.41 13.60 -30.06
N GLY A 550 5.18 12.82 -29.01
CA GLY A 550 6.24 12.12 -28.28
C GLY A 550 6.98 11.11 -29.16
N PHE A 551 6.23 10.24 -29.82
CA PHE A 551 6.78 9.24 -30.75
C PHE A 551 7.47 9.88 -31.96
N ALA A 552 6.83 10.85 -32.61
CA ALA A 552 7.36 11.50 -33.80
C ALA A 552 8.64 12.30 -33.52
N LYS A 553 8.77 12.95 -32.36
CA LYS A 553 9.97 13.69 -31.97
C LYS A 553 11.24 12.85 -32.04
N ARG A 554 11.14 11.56 -31.76
CA ARG A 554 12.26 10.60 -31.80
C ARG A 554 12.20 9.64 -32.99
N GLY A 555 11.53 10.05 -34.06
CA GLY A 555 11.57 9.34 -35.34
C GLY A 555 10.62 8.14 -35.43
N LEU A 556 9.66 7.99 -34.52
CA LEU A 556 8.65 6.92 -34.53
C LEU A 556 7.25 7.45 -34.93
N GLY A 557 7.20 8.47 -35.77
CA GLY A 557 5.97 9.04 -36.35
C GLY A 557 5.28 8.09 -37.34
N SER A 558 4.18 8.54 -37.94
CA SER A 558 3.26 7.67 -38.69
C SER A 558 3.85 6.99 -39.92
N GLY A 559 4.91 7.55 -40.52
CA GLY A 559 5.65 6.93 -41.62
C GLY A 559 6.79 5.99 -41.19
N ALA A 560 7.00 5.80 -39.88
CA ALA A 560 8.07 4.94 -39.39
C ALA A 560 7.75 3.47 -39.68
N SER A 561 8.77 2.70 -40.06
CA SER A 561 8.60 1.30 -40.44
C SER A 561 9.82 0.44 -40.11
N TYR A 562 9.55 -0.85 -39.92
CA TYR A 562 10.55 -1.90 -39.83
C TYR A 562 10.50 -2.76 -41.10
N ASN A 563 11.57 -2.75 -41.90
CA ASN A 563 11.65 -3.48 -43.16
C ASN A 563 12.96 -4.28 -43.23
N GLY A 564 12.87 -5.62 -43.16
CA GLY A 564 13.99 -6.53 -43.39
C GLY A 564 15.21 -6.28 -42.47
N GLY A 565 14.97 -5.92 -41.20
CA GLY A 565 16.04 -5.61 -40.24
C GLY A 565 16.48 -4.15 -40.21
N ARG A 566 15.95 -3.31 -41.12
CA ARG A 566 16.25 -1.87 -41.18
C ARG A 566 15.05 -1.04 -40.76
N ARG A 567 15.31 -0.06 -39.91
CA ARG A 567 14.31 0.89 -39.40
C ARG A 567 14.39 2.17 -40.18
N LEU A 568 13.24 2.66 -40.61
CA LEU A 568 13.06 3.98 -41.22
C LEU A 568 12.35 4.87 -40.22
N ALA A 569 12.97 6.01 -39.89
CA ALA A 569 12.38 6.99 -39.01
C ALA A 569 11.40 7.90 -39.77
N SER A 570 10.40 8.40 -39.04
CA SER A 570 9.50 9.45 -39.50
C SER A 570 9.23 10.40 -38.34
N THR A 571 9.22 11.70 -38.62
CA THR A 571 8.78 12.73 -37.67
C THR A 571 7.36 13.22 -37.99
N THR A 572 6.64 12.50 -38.87
CA THR A 572 5.30 12.87 -39.32
C THR A 572 4.27 12.55 -38.25
N ILE A 573 3.42 13.52 -37.95
CA ILE A 573 2.21 13.36 -37.13
C ILE A 573 1.02 13.17 -38.09
N PRO A 574 0.11 12.21 -37.86
CA PRO A 574 -1.07 12.05 -38.72
C PRO A 574 -1.93 13.32 -38.78
N THR A 575 -2.49 13.61 -39.95
CA THR A 575 -3.47 14.69 -40.13
C THR A 575 -4.66 14.49 -39.19
N GLY A 576 -5.02 15.54 -38.42
CA GLY A 576 -6.13 15.49 -37.47
C GLY A 576 -5.83 14.70 -36.18
N ALA A 577 -4.57 14.33 -35.92
CA ALA A 577 -4.15 13.87 -34.59
C ALA A 577 -3.99 15.03 -33.61
N CYS A 578 -3.59 16.19 -34.14
CA CYS A 578 -3.65 17.52 -33.59
C CYS A 578 -4.42 18.39 -34.63
#